data_AF-A0A6T9Y598-F1
#
_entry.id   AF-A0A6T9Y598-F1
#
_cell.length_a   1.000
_cell.length_b   1.000
_cell.length_c   1.000
_cell.angle_alpha   90.00
_cell.angle_beta   90.00
_cell.angle_gamma   90.00
#
_symmetry.space_group_name_H-M   'P 1'
#
loop_
_entity.id
_entity.type
_entity.pdbx_description
1 polymer ?
#
loop_
_entity_poly.entity_id
_entity_poly.type
_entity_poly.pdbx_seq_one_letter_code
_entity_poly.pdbx_strand_id
1 'polypeptide(L)'
;MLRTLSLLSSAVLASQVSFVAMAQDASTGEVIQPSVSTSVETAEEPNRFQTAFLKRQVEQTMSVGRAISSIAGHYPQEIVSIVDIALDTYPDKYREIIFAAISAQPASTEEIVHLAIEKEVSSCANIVQLAITAEPTYVDFVVQAAAVSTPEELDEIVRVAVLTQPDAADSIVQTLSQEHPNKIVDIMTSALNAVPFVGEYVVDALLAVFPNEAETVVETAVRESAQQREQVMRILNTAQHAGVSEDKLKEYAMSAGLSEDDVNSALSN
;
A
#
# COMPACT_ATOMS: atom_id res chain seq x y z
N MET A 1 57.11 20.42 11.85
CA MET A 1 56.59 21.80 11.72
C MET A 1 55.06 21.67 11.73
N LEU A 2 54.37 21.90 12.86
CA LEU A 2 53.71 23.17 13.26
C LEU A 2 52.84 23.76 12.12
N ARG A 3 51.59 24.23 12.27
CA ARG A 3 50.60 24.37 13.36
C ARG A 3 49.36 25.05 12.73
N THR A 4 48.13 24.57 13.03
CA THR A 4 46.89 25.33 13.39
C THR A 4 46.24 26.45 12.54
N LEU A 5 44.91 26.56 12.76
CA LEU A 5 43.92 27.68 12.62
C LEU A 5 42.99 27.61 11.38
N SER A 6 41.69 27.28 11.51
CA SER A 6 40.56 28.00 12.13
C SER A 6 40.23 29.33 11.44
N LEU A 7 39.02 29.44 10.88
CA LEU A 7 38.11 30.58 11.11
C LEU A 7 36.67 30.24 10.66
N LEU A 8 35.77 30.25 11.66
CA LEU A 8 34.33 30.43 11.51
C LEU A 8 34.01 31.79 10.87
N SER A 9 32.91 31.88 10.13
CA SER A 9 32.16 33.14 10.09
C SER A 9 30.67 32.90 9.89
N SER A 10 29.93 33.19 10.95
CA SER A 10 28.47 33.31 11.03
C SER A 10 28.03 34.69 10.55
N ALA A 11 26.91 34.80 9.85
CA ALA A 11 26.14 36.03 9.67
C ALA A 11 24.65 35.65 9.75
N VAL A 12 24.05 35.68 10.94
CA VAL A 12 23.29 36.79 11.54
C VAL A 12 21.99 37.09 10.77
N LEU A 13 20.88 36.65 11.39
CA LEU A 13 19.52 37.12 11.15
C LEU A 13 19.42 38.63 11.40
N ALA A 14 18.67 39.33 10.54
CA ALA A 14 18.03 40.59 10.89
C ALA A 14 16.57 40.55 10.39
N SER A 15 15.68 40.25 11.32
CA SER A 15 14.25 40.47 11.25
C SER A 15 13.97 41.98 11.22
N GLN A 16 13.22 42.45 10.22
CA GLN A 16 12.65 43.79 10.22
C GLN A 16 11.20 43.69 10.69
N VAL A 17 10.98 44.04 11.96
CA VAL A 17 9.65 44.29 12.52
C VAL A 17 9.38 45.78 12.35
N SER A 18 8.44 46.14 11.49
CA SER A 18 7.94 47.53 11.42
C SER A 18 6.78 47.69 12.39
N PHE A 19 7.05 48.27 13.56
CA PHE A 19 6.05 49.00 14.34
C PHE A 19 6.20 50.48 14.00
N VAL A 20 5.14 51.10 13.48
CA VAL A 20 4.98 52.56 13.51
C VAL A 20 3.65 52.88 14.17
N ALA A 21 3.75 53.85 15.08
CA ALA A 21 2.83 54.23 16.13
C ALA A 21 1.58 54.99 15.65
N MET A 22 0.56 54.96 16.50
CA MET A 22 -0.63 55.81 16.46
C MET A 22 -0.34 57.25 16.94
N ALA A 23 -1.03 58.23 16.34
CA ALA A 23 -1.53 59.42 17.04
C ALA A 23 -2.71 60.06 16.27
N GLN A 24 -3.70 60.51 17.05
CA GLN A 24 -5.03 61.08 16.73
C GLN A 24 -5.01 62.44 15.99
N ASP A 25 -6.09 62.81 15.27
CA ASP A 25 -7.15 63.72 15.76
C ASP A 25 -8.32 63.87 14.77
N ALA A 26 -9.43 64.45 15.23
CA ALA A 26 -10.81 64.29 14.77
C ALA A 26 -11.36 65.29 13.71
N SER A 27 -12.41 64.79 13.04
CA SER A 27 -13.66 65.46 12.60
C SER A 27 -13.84 66.04 11.17
N THR A 28 -15.02 65.69 10.64
CA THR A 28 -15.86 66.32 9.60
C THR A 28 -15.63 66.03 8.11
N GLY A 29 -16.63 65.39 7.47
CA GLY A 29 -17.11 65.78 6.14
C GLY A 29 -17.02 64.76 4.99
N GLU A 30 -18.16 64.12 4.70
CA GLU A 30 -18.68 63.83 3.34
C GLU A 30 -18.08 62.68 2.48
N VAL A 31 -18.88 61.60 2.40
CA VAL A 31 -19.24 60.74 1.25
C VAL A 31 -18.22 60.57 0.11
N ILE A 32 -17.76 59.32 -0.09
CA ILE A 32 -17.92 58.51 -1.32
C ILE A 32 -17.31 57.12 -1.03
N GLN A 33 -18.15 56.08 -1.00
CA GLN A 33 -17.72 54.68 -1.09
C GLN A 33 -17.26 54.38 -2.52
N PRO A 34 -16.19 53.60 -2.70
CA PRO A 34 -16.13 52.62 -3.76
C PRO A 34 -16.27 51.24 -3.14
N SER A 35 -17.44 50.63 -3.36
CA SER A 35 -17.63 49.20 -3.26
C SER A 35 -16.79 48.52 -4.34
N VAL A 36 -15.63 47.97 -3.97
CA VAL A 36 -14.91 47.02 -4.81
C VAL A 36 -14.96 45.67 -4.12
N SER A 37 -16.00 44.95 -4.53
CA SER A 37 -16.05 43.52 -4.76
C SER A 37 -14.98 42.70 -4.05
N THR A 38 -15.39 42.04 -2.97
CA THR A 38 -14.85 40.74 -2.59
C THR A 38 -14.96 39.84 -3.81
N SER A 39 -13.86 39.69 -4.56
CA SER A 39 -13.71 38.64 -5.55
C SER A 39 -13.74 37.33 -4.78
N VAL A 40 -14.85 36.61 -4.94
CA VAL A 40 -14.92 35.19 -4.70
C VAL A 40 -13.84 34.56 -5.58
N GLU A 41 -12.70 34.19 -5.00
CA GLU A 41 -11.77 33.25 -5.62
C GLU A 41 -12.52 31.93 -5.79
N THR A 42 -13.15 31.76 -6.95
CA THR A 42 -13.72 30.51 -7.40
C THR A 42 -12.61 29.48 -7.56
N ALA A 43 -12.81 28.28 -7.00
CA ALA A 43 -11.91 27.12 -7.05
C ALA A 43 -11.53 26.62 -8.47
N GLU A 44 -11.94 27.32 -9.53
CA GLU A 44 -11.69 26.95 -10.93
C GLU A 44 -10.30 27.34 -11.45
N GLU A 45 -9.67 28.40 -10.92
CA GLU A 45 -8.35 28.86 -11.39
C GLU A 45 -7.19 27.89 -11.09
N PRO A 46 -7.02 27.34 -9.86
CA PRO A 46 -5.90 26.45 -9.56
C PRO A 46 -5.95 25.16 -10.39
N ASN A 47 -7.14 24.59 -10.57
CA ASN A 47 -7.35 23.37 -11.34
C ASN A 47 -7.00 23.58 -12.84
N ARG A 48 -7.34 24.74 -13.42
CA ARG A 48 -6.96 25.08 -14.80
C ARG A 48 -5.45 25.15 -15.00
N PHE A 49 -4.71 25.74 -14.06
CA PHE A 49 -3.25 25.82 -14.14
C PHE A 49 -2.61 24.43 -14.03
N GLN A 50 -2.99 23.65 -13.02
CA GLN A 50 -2.48 22.29 -12.81
C GLN A 50 -2.80 21.37 -14.00
N THR A 51 -4.00 21.47 -14.58
CA THR A 51 -4.37 20.76 -15.81
C THR A 51 -3.47 21.12 -16.98
N ALA A 52 -3.21 22.42 -17.21
CA ALA A 52 -2.34 22.87 -18.28
C ALA A 52 -0.89 22.43 -18.08
N PHE A 53 -0.41 22.48 -16.84
CA PHE A 53 0.91 22.00 -16.44
C PHE A 53 1.06 20.49 -16.69
N LEU A 54 0.08 19.68 -16.23
CA LEU A 54 0.07 18.24 -16.46
C LEU A 54 0.10 17.92 -17.95
N LYS A 55 -0.78 18.52 -18.76
CA LYS A 55 -0.83 18.28 -20.22
C LYS A 55 0.51 18.57 -20.88
N ARG A 56 1.15 19.69 -20.52
CA ARG A 56 2.48 20.03 -21.01
C ARG A 56 3.52 19.00 -20.60
N GLN A 57 3.49 18.50 -19.37
CA GLN A 57 4.42 17.48 -18.91
C GLN A 57 4.22 16.15 -19.65
N VAL A 58 2.98 15.77 -19.92
CA VAL A 58 2.64 14.58 -20.73
C VAL A 58 3.16 14.72 -22.16
N GLU A 59 2.98 15.89 -22.79
CA GLU A 59 3.51 16.16 -24.14
C GLU A 59 5.05 16.05 -24.20
N GLN A 60 5.74 16.52 -23.16
CA GLN A 60 7.21 16.47 -23.10
C GLN A 60 7.75 15.06 -22.84
N THR A 61 7.04 14.26 -22.04
CA THR A 61 7.48 12.92 -21.62
C THR A 61 6.91 11.79 -22.48
N MET A 62 5.92 12.09 -23.34
CA MET A 62 5.19 11.16 -24.20
C MET A 62 4.44 10.04 -23.43
N SER A 63 4.29 10.15 -22.11
CA SER A 63 3.63 9.16 -21.25
C SER A 63 3.06 9.83 -20.01
N VAL A 64 1.84 9.44 -19.62
CA VAL A 64 1.17 10.00 -18.45
C VAL A 64 1.88 9.57 -17.18
N GLY A 65 2.27 8.30 -17.06
CA GLY A 65 2.98 7.78 -15.90
C GLY A 65 4.34 8.46 -15.72
N ARG A 66 5.10 8.65 -16.79
CA ARG A 66 6.39 9.37 -16.72
C ARG A 66 6.22 10.82 -16.29
N ALA A 67 5.16 11.48 -16.76
CA ALA A 67 4.81 12.82 -16.28
C ALA A 67 4.49 12.80 -14.78
N ILE A 68 3.62 11.89 -14.33
CA ILE A 68 3.22 11.75 -12.93
C ILE A 68 4.42 11.45 -12.03
N SER A 69 5.26 10.46 -12.35
CA SER A 69 6.46 10.17 -11.56
C SER A 69 7.43 11.34 -11.51
N SER A 70 7.59 12.07 -12.63
CA SER A 70 8.42 13.28 -12.67
C SER A 70 7.88 14.39 -11.79
N ILE A 71 6.55 14.58 -11.76
CA ILE A 71 5.90 15.58 -10.91
C ILE A 71 6.01 15.17 -9.45
N ALA A 72 5.69 13.92 -9.11
CA ALA A 72 5.79 13.38 -7.75
C ALA A 72 7.20 13.59 -7.16
N GLY A 73 8.26 13.34 -7.95
CA GLY A 73 9.64 13.51 -7.49
C GLY A 73 10.06 14.95 -7.20
N HIS A 74 9.38 15.95 -7.77
CA HIS A 74 9.71 17.39 -7.57
C HIS A 74 8.68 18.12 -6.70
N TYR A 75 7.44 17.65 -6.70
CA TYR A 75 6.29 18.26 -6.04
C TYR A 75 5.49 17.19 -5.28
N PRO A 76 6.09 16.49 -4.30
CA PRO A 76 5.44 15.37 -3.59
C PRO A 76 4.18 15.81 -2.82
N GLN A 77 4.10 17.07 -2.41
CA GLN A 77 2.94 17.62 -1.68
C GLN A 77 1.72 17.85 -2.58
N GLU A 78 1.92 17.95 -3.89
CA GLU A 78 0.86 18.25 -4.86
C GLU A 78 0.35 16.98 -5.56
N ILE A 79 0.95 15.81 -5.28
CA ILE A 79 0.74 14.61 -6.09
C ILE A 79 -0.72 14.16 -6.10
N VAL A 80 -1.42 14.24 -4.97
CA VAL A 80 -2.83 13.80 -4.86
C VAL A 80 -3.72 14.68 -5.74
N SER A 81 -3.55 16.00 -5.70
CA SER A 81 -4.27 16.94 -6.56
C SER A 81 -3.94 16.75 -8.05
N ILE A 82 -2.69 16.41 -8.38
CA ILE A 82 -2.30 16.12 -9.75
C ILE A 82 -2.88 14.79 -10.24
N VAL A 83 -2.93 13.76 -9.39
CA VAL A 83 -3.57 12.47 -9.69
C VAL A 83 -5.06 12.65 -9.89
N ASP A 84 -5.73 13.46 -9.07
CA ASP A 84 -7.15 13.81 -9.21
C ASP A 84 -7.45 14.34 -10.62
N ILE A 85 -6.69 15.36 -11.03
CA ILE A 85 -6.79 15.96 -12.38
C ILE A 85 -6.41 14.95 -13.47
N ALA A 86 -5.41 14.11 -13.24
CA ALA A 86 -4.96 13.14 -14.23
C ALA A 86 -6.00 12.04 -14.48
N LEU A 87 -6.68 11.56 -13.43
CA LEU A 87 -7.76 10.57 -13.55
C LEU A 87 -8.96 11.16 -14.30
N ASP A 88 -9.26 12.44 -14.11
CA ASP A 88 -10.31 13.14 -14.87
C ASP A 88 -9.91 13.38 -16.33
N THR A 89 -8.64 13.72 -16.58
CA THR A 89 -8.14 14.08 -17.92
C THR A 89 -7.84 12.86 -18.78
N TYR A 90 -7.36 11.77 -18.17
CA TYR A 90 -6.92 10.55 -18.85
C TYR A 90 -7.47 9.29 -18.14
N PRO A 91 -8.80 9.10 -18.06
CA PRO A 91 -9.41 8.00 -17.31
C PRO A 91 -8.97 6.62 -17.83
N ASP A 92 -8.79 6.48 -19.15
CA ASP A 92 -8.30 5.24 -19.78
C ASP A 92 -6.85 4.87 -19.38
N LYS A 93 -6.14 5.80 -18.71
CA LYS A 93 -4.77 5.64 -18.24
C LYS A 93 -4.68 5.47 -16.72
N TYR A 94 -5.79 5.23 -16.02
CA TYR A 94 -5.81 5.11 -14.55
C TYR A 94 -4.73 4.18 -14.01
N ARG A 95 -4.49 3.02 -14.67
CA ARG A 95 -3.47 2.05 -14.24
C ARG A 95 -2.08 2.66 -14.19
N GLU A 96 -1.74 3.39 -15.25
CA GLU A 96 -0.44 4.04 -15.40
C GLU A 96 -0.28 5.20 -14.41
N ILE A 97 -1.35 5.97 -14.19
CA ILE A 97 -1.37 7.10 -13.25
C ILE A 97 -1.19 6.63 -11.81
N ILE A 98 -2.04 5.71 -11.35
CA ILE A 98 -2.03 5.21 -9.96
C ILE A 98 -0.70 4.52 -9.65
N PHE A 99 -0.24 3.64 -10.54
CA PHE A 99 1.03 2.94 -10.36
C PHE A 99 2.20 3.92 -10.30
N ALA A 100 2.28 4.88 -11.23
CA ALA A 100 3.34 5.87 -11.27
C ALA A 100 3.36 6.80 -10.05
N ALA A 101 2.18 7.16 -9.52
CA ALA A 101 2.05 8.03 -8.37
C ALA A 101 2.46 7.31 -7.08
N ILE A 102 1.92 6.12 -6.84
CA ILE A 102 2.20 5.31 -5.65
C ILE A 102 3.68 4.92 -5.60
N SER A 103 4.24 4.40 -6.70
CA SER A 103 5.66 4.02 -6.73
C SER A 103 6.61 5.21 -6.56
N ALA A 104 6.21 6.42 -6.97
CA ALA A 104 7.03 7.62 -6.82
C ALA A 104 6.86 8.29 -5.44
N GLN A 105 5.68 8.17 -4.84
CA GLN A 105 5.35 8.78 -3.54
C GLN A 105 4.53 7.81 -2.67
N PRO A 106 5.18 6.79 -2.07
CA PRO A 106 4.51 5.81 -1.20
C PRO A 106 3.70 6.41 -0.05
N ALA A 107 4.17 7.55 0.50
CA ALA A 107 3.50 8.22 1.61
C ALA A 107 2.09 8.76 1.27
N SER A 108 1.73 8.85 -0.02
CA SER A 108 0.41 9.29 -0.47
C SER A 108 -0.49 8.11 -0.92
N THR A 109 -0.08 6.87 -0.67
CA THR A 109 -0.78 5.66 -1.13
C THR A 109 -2.23 5.61 -0.68
N GLU A 110 -2.49 5.85 0.61
CA GLU A 110 -3.84 5.80 1.19
C GLU A 110 -4.78 6.79 0.49
N GLU A 111 -4.36 8.05 0.36
CA GLU A 111 -5.13 9.11 -0.30
C GLU A 111 -5.36 8.83 -1.79
N ILE A 112 -4.35 8.31 -2.49
CA ILE A 112 -4.46 7.96 -3.92
C ILE A 112 -5.44 6.79 -4.13
N VAL A 113 -5.43 5.79 -3.24
CA VAL A 113 -6.37 4.65 -3.31
C VAL A 113 -7.80 5.12 -3.04
N HIS A 114 -8.01 5.91 -1.98
CA HIS A 114 -9.32 6.54 -1.70
C HIS A 114 -9.84 7.30 -2.92
N LEU A 115 -9.02 8.20 -3.47
CA LEU A 115 -9.37 9.01 -4.62
C LEU A 115 -9.74 8.16 -5.85
N ALA A 116 -9.00 7.08 -6.11
CA ALA A 116 -9.29 6.19 -7.24
C ALA A 116 -10.61 5.44 -7.07
N ILE A 117 -10.92 4.99 -5.84
CA ILE A 117 -12.18 4.31 -5.51
C ILE A 117 -13.36 5.29 -5.60
N GLU A 118 -13.23 6.48 -5.01
CA GLU A 118 -14.26 7.53 -5.04
C GLU A 118 -14.60 7.98 -6.47
N LYS A 119 -13.60 8.00 -7.36
CA LYS A 119 -13.80 8.31 -8.78
C LYS A 119 -14.30 7.14 -9.61
N GLU A 120 -14.43 5.95 -9.03
CA GLU A 120 -14.90 4.73 -9.69
C GLU A 120 -14.12 4.42 -11.00
N VAL A 121 -12.81 4.70 -11.03
CA VAL A 121 -11.99 4.51 -12.26
C VAL A 121 -11.82 3.03 -12.63
N SER A 122 -12.02 2.13 -11.65
CA SER A 122 -12.11 0.69 -11.82
C SER A 122 -12.81 0.06 -10.61
N SER A 123 -12.89 -1.28 -10.56
CA SER A 123 -13.32 -1.98 -9.34
C SER A 123 -12.30 -1.80 -8.20
N CYS A 124 -12.77 -1.82 -6.96
CA CYS A 124 -11.92 -1.72 -5.76
C CYS A 124 -10.83 -2.81 -5.78
N ALA A 125 -11.20 -4.05 -6.09
CA ALA A 125 -10.26 -5.16 -6.31
C ALA A 125 -9.10 -4.82 -7.26
N ASN A 126 -9.37 -4.21 -8.42
CA ASN A 126 -8.33 -3.86 -9.38
C ASN A 126 -7.42 -2.73 -8.86
N ILE A 127 -8.00 -1.77 -8.14
CA ILE A 127 -7.25 -0.65 -7.54
C ILE A 127 -6.33 -1.17 -6.43
N VAL A 128 -6.84 -2.01 -5.53
CA VAL A 128 -6.08 -2.68 -4.46
C VAL A 128 -4.92 -3.48 -5.04
N GLN A 129 -5.19 -4.36 -6.01
CA GLN A 129 -4.12 -5.14 -6.66
C GLN A 129 -3.05 -4.24 -7.26
N LEU A 130 -3.46 -3.19 -7.98
CA LEU A 130 -2.55 -2.27 -8.63
C LEU A 130 -1.68 -1.51 -7.62
N ALA A 131 -2.28 -1.01 -6.55
CA ALA A 131 -1.59 -0.25 -5.51
C ALA A 131 -0.58 -1.11 -4.74
N ILE A 132 -0.97 -2.34 -4.35
CA ILE A 132 -0.05 -3.29 -3.68
C ILE A 132 1.09 -3.68 -4.63
N THR A 133 0.80 -3.89 -5.91
CA THR A 133 1.85 -4.19 -6.90
C THR A 133 2.81 -3.01 -7.07
N ALA A 134 2.32 -1.78 -6.98
CA ALA A 134 3.12 -0.57 -7.12
C ALA A 134 4.02 -0.31 -5.90
N GLU A 135 3.52 -0.61 -4.70
CA GLU A 135 4.26 -0.48 -3.44
C GLU A 135 3.83 -1.55 -2.42
N PRO A 136 4.48 -2.73 -2.41
CA PRO A 136 4.09 -3.84 -1.53
C PRO A 136 4.25 -3.53 -0.05
N THR A 137 5.17 -2.63 0.33
CA THR A 137 5.44 -2.31 1.73
C THR A 137 4.34 -1.47 2.40
N TYR A 138 3.45 -0.87 1.60
CA TYR A 138 2.32 -0.05 2.07
C TYR A 138 0.99 -0.79 2.02
N VAL A 139 1.01 -2.13 1.93
CA VAL A 139 -0.19 -2.96 1.80
C VAL A 139 -1.24 -2.68 2.89
N ASP A 140 -0.82 -2.46 4.14
CA ASP A 140 -1.74 -2.15 5.25
C ASP A 140 -2.57 -0.88 4.97
N PHE A 141 -1.94 0.17 4.45
CA PHE A 141 -2.62 1.42 4.09
C PHE A 141 -3.55 1.23 2.89
N VAL A 142 -3.18 0.39 1.92
CA VAL A 142 -4.02 0.10 0.75
C VAL A 142 -5.29 -0.63 1.17
N VAL A 143 -5.15 -1.73 1.92
CA VAL A 143 -6.31 -2.53 2.35
C VAL A 143 -7.20 -1.74 3.29
N GLN A 144 -6.61 -0.87 4.10
CA GLN A 144 -7.34 0.01 4.99
C GLN A 144 -8.17 1.04 4.24
N ALA A 145 -7.56 1.78 3.31
CA ALA A 145 -8.28 2.75 2.48
C ALA A 145 -9.44 2.09 1.72
N ALA A 146 -9.19 0.89 1.18
CA ALA A 146 -10.20 0.11 0.47
C ALA A 146 -11.34 -0.35 1.39
N ALA A 147 -11.03 -0.91 2.56
CA ALA A 147 -12.02 -1.44 3.49
C ALA A 147 -12.91 -0.34 4.09
N VAL A 148 -12.36 0.86 4.29
CA VAL A 148 -13.14 2.04 4.70
C VAL A 148 -14.03 2.55 3.57
N SER A 149 -13.54 2.55 2.32
CA SER A 149 -14.27 3.08 1.17
C SER A 149 -15.40 2.16 0.70
N THR A 150 -15.16 0.85 0.71
CA THR A 150 -16.13 -0.17 0.27
C THR A 150 -16.22 -1.32 1.28
N PRO A 151 -16.81 -1.10 2.48
CA PRO A 151 -16.89 -2.11 3.54
C PRO A 151 -17.62 -3.39 3.13
N GLU A 152 -18.53 -3.30 2.16
CA GLU A 152 -19.26 -4.43 1.58
C GLU A 152 -18.38 -5.35 0.72
N GLU A 153 -17.23 -4.87 0.24
CA GLU A 153 -16.26 -5.64 -0.55
C GLU A 153 -15.10 -6.20 0.31
N LEU A 154 -15.20 -6.13 1.65
CA LEU A 154 -14.12 -6.52 2.57
C LEU A 154 -13.52 -7.90 2.27
N ASP A 155 -14.36 -8.91 1.99
CA ASP A 155 -13.89 -10.25 1.66
C ASP A 155 -13.03 -10.29 0.39
N GLU A 156 -13.44 -9.53 -0.63
CA GLU A 156 -12.72 -9.45 -1.90
C GLU A 156 -11.43 -8.64 -1.76
N ILE A 157 -11.43 -7.58 -0.95
CA ILE A 157 -10.23 -6.80 -0.62
C ILE A 157 -9.19 -7.70 0.05
N VAL A 158 -9.60 -8.45 1.10
CA VAL A 158 -8.72 -9.40 1.78
C VAL A 158 -8.18 -10.43 0.80
N ARG A 159 -9.05 -11.05 0.00
CA ARG A 159 -8.69 -12.08 -0.96
C ARG A 159 -7.65 -11.59 -1.96
N VAL A 160 -7.90 -10.42 -2.56
CA VAL A 160 -7.00 -9.84 -3.57
C VAL A 160 -5.68 -9.39 -2.95
N ALA A 161 -5.70 -8.80 -1.76
CA ALA A 161 -4.50 -8.35 -1.08
C ALA A 161 -3.58 -9.53 -0.72
N VAL A 162 -4.15 -10.59 -0.14
CA VAL A 162 -3.41 -11.82 0.21
C VAL A 162 -2.87 -12.53 -1.02
N LEU A 163 -3.64 -12.59 -2.11
CA LEU A 163 -3.14 -13.17 -3.37
C LEU A 163 -2.03 -12.34 -4.01
N THR A 164 -2.08 -11.02 -3.87
CA THR A 164 -1.11 -10.11 -4.47
C THR A 164 0.18 -10.04 -3.66
N GLN A 165 0.07 -10.06 -2.32
CA GLN A 165 1.21 -10.04 -1.40
C GLN A 165 1.02 -11.08 -0.27
N PRO A 166 1.26 -12.38 -0.55
CA PRO A 166 1.09 -13.45 0.43
C PRO A 166 1.96 -13.29 1.69
N ASP A 167 3.18 -12.77 1.53
CA ASP A 167 4.12 -12.56 2.63
C ASP A 167 3.61 -11.55 3.67
N ALA A 168 2.62 -10.73 3.32
CA ALA A 168 2.00 -9.76 4.22
C ALA A 168 0.62 -10.21 4.73
N ALA A 169 0.20 -11.46 4.49
CA ALA A 169 -1.12 -11.96 4.89
C ALA A 169 -1.41 -11.75 6.39
N ASP A 170 -0.43 -12.01 7.25
CA ASP A 170 -0.56 -11.79 8.69
C ASP A 170 -0.82 -10.33 9.04
N SER A 171 -0.06 -9.41 8.42
CA SER A 171 -0.22 -7.97 8.62
C SER A 171 -1.59 -7.48 8.12
N ILE A 172 -2.01 -7.93 6.95
CA ILE A 172 -3.32 -7.62 6.36
C ILE A 172 -4.44 -8.05 7.30
N VAL A 173 -4.41 -9.31 7.75
CA VAL A 173 -5.42 -9.86 8.68
C VAL A 173 -5.41 -9.08 9.98
N GLN A 174 -4.23 -8.80 10.54
CA GLN A 174 -4.09 -8.07 11.80
C GLN A 174 -4.66 -6.65 11.69
N THR A 175 -4.27 -5.90 10.66
CA THR A 175 -4.73 -4.53 10.40
C THR A 175 -6.26 -4.53 10.27
N LEU A 176 -6.81 -5.30 9.32
CA LEU A 176 -8.25 -5.30 9.07
C LEU A 176 -9.07 -5.85 10.26
N SER A 177 -8.51 -6.76 11.05
CA SER A 177 -9.18 -7.28 12.26
C SER A 177 -9.26 -6.25 13.38
N GLN A 178 -8.26 -5.37 13.52
CA GLN A 178 -8.28 -4.27 14.49
C GLN A 178 -9.29 -3.20 14.08
N GLU A 179 -9.33 -2.91 12.79
CA GLU A 179 -10.21 -1.94 12.13
C GLU A 179 -11.67 -2.38 12.15
N HIS A 180 -11.91 -3.68 11.91
CA HIS A 180 -13.24 -4.28 11.84
C HIS A 180 -13.37 -5.50 12.79
N PRO A 181 -13.41 -5.29 14.13
CA PRO A 181 -13.45 -6.40 15.10
C PRO A 181 -14.66 -7.34 14.94
N ASN A 182 -15.78 -6.82 14.42
CA ASN A 182 -16.99 -7.61 14.18
C ASN A 182 -16.90 -8.50 12.93
N LYS A 183 -15.83 -8.38 12.14
CA LYS A 183 -15.60 -9.05 10.86
C LYS A 183 -14.39 -9.99 10.87
N ILE A 184 -13.79 -10.24 12.05
CA ILE A 184 -12.59 -11.07 12.19
C ILE A 184 -12.75 -12.45 11.54
N VAL A 185 -13.89 -13.11 11.74
CA VAL A 185 -14.13 -14.45 11.16
C VAL A 185 -14.20 -14.40 9.63
N ASP A 186 -14.87 -13.39 9.08
CA ASP A 186 -14.99 -13.17 7.63
C ASP A 186 -13.59 -12.91 7.04
N ILE A 187 -12.82 -12.00 7.64
CA ILE A 187 -11.44 -11.66 7.26
C ILE A 187 -10.53 -12.90 7.28
N MET A 188 -10.52 -13.65 8.39
CA MET A 188 -9.70 -14.85 8.51
C MET A 188 -10.09 -15.92 7.49
N THR A 189 -11.39 -16.13 7.27
CA THR A 189 -11.88 -17.10 6.29
C THR A 189 -11.47 -16.71 4.87
N SER A 190 -11.64 -15.44 4.52
CA SER A 190 -11.26 -14.90 3.21
C SER A 190 -9.74 -14.99 2.98
N ALA A 191 -8.93 -14.66 3.99
CA ALA A 191 -7.49 -14.79 3.92
C ALA A 191 -7.04 -16.25 3.75
N LEU A 192 -7.54 -17.17 4.59
CA LEU A 192 -7.20 -18.59 4.52
C LEU A 192 -7.56 -19.24 3.17
N ASN A 193 -8.69 -18.85 2.58
CA ASN A 193 -9.09 -19.32 1.25
C ASN A 193 -8.24 -18.72 0.12
N ALA A 194 -7.65 -17.55 0.36
CA ALA A 194 -6.87 -16.81 -0.62
C ALA A 194 -5.39 -17.16 -0.60
N VAL A 195 -4.84 -17.61 0.54
CA VAL A 195 -3.44 -17.99 0.64
C VAL A 195 -3.20 -19.21 -0.28
N PRO A 196 -2.40 -19.09 -1.35
CA PRO A 196 -2.13 -20.20 -2.26
C PRO A 196 -1.30 -21.33 -1.59
N PHE A 197 -0.78 -21.05 -0.40
CA PHE A 197 0.17 -21.88 0.36
C PHE A 197 -0.43 -22.37 1.68
N VAL A 198 -1.68 -22.88 1.63
CA VAL A 198 -2.44 -23.45 2.76
C VAL A 198 -1.62 -24.43 3.60
N GLY A 199 -0.56 -25.01 3.03
CA GLY A 199 0.34 -25.94 3.69
C GLY A 199 1.12 -25.39 4.89
N GLU A 200 1.99 -24.39 4.73
CA GLU A 200 3.04 -24.12 5.72
C GLU A 200 2.49 -23.49 7.00
N TYR A 201 1.81 -22.35 6.87
CA TYR A 201 1.34 -21.56 8.01
C TYR A 201 0.25 -22.27 8.81
N VAL A 202 -0.67 -22.96 8.12
CA VAL A 202 -1.74 -23.72 8.78
C VAL A 202 -1.15 -24.92 9.50
N VAL A 203 -0.17 -25.62 8.91
CA VAL A 203 0.50 -26.74 9.56
C VAL A 203 1.26 -26.25 10.79
N ASP A 204 2.05 -25.17 10.69
CA ASP A 204 2.79 -24.64 11.84
C ASP A 204 1.84 -24.27 13.00
N ALA A 205 0.79 -23.50 12.70
CA ALA A 205 -0.19 -23.08 13.69
C ALA A 205 -0.95 -24.28 14.31
N LEU A 206 -1.39 -25.24 13.49
CA LEU A 206 -2.12 -26.41 13.97
C LEU A 206 -1.22 -27.36 14.77
N LEU A 207 0.05 -27.51 14.40
CA LEU A 207 1.00 -28.32 15.18
C LEU A 207 1.33 -27.66 16.52
N ALA A 208 1.37 -26.32 16.57
CA ALA A 208 1.57 -25.59 17.81
C ALA A 208 0.37 -25.73 18.78
N VAL A 209 -0.86 -25.75 18.26
CA VAL A 209 -2.09 -25.83 19.08
C VAL A 209 -2.51 -27.28 19.36
N PHE A 210 -2.36 -28.17 18.38
CA PHE A 210 -2.79 -29.57 18.40
C PHE A 210 -1.62 -30.52 18.03
N PRO A 211 -0.57 -30.61 18.85
CA PRO A 211 0.61 -31.43 18.55
C PRO A 211 0.29 -32.92 18.38
N ASN A 212 -0.81 -33.39 18.96
CA ASN A 212 -1.26 -34.79 18.84
C ASN A 212 -1.99 -35.10 17.53
N GLU A 213 -2.36 -34.08 16.74
CA GLU A 213 -3.03 -34.24 15.44
C GLU A 213 -2.05 -34.10 14.26
N ALA A 214 -0.75 -34.12 14.54
CA ALA A 214 0.29 -33.87 13.55
C ALA A 214 0.20 -34.75 12.31
N GLU A 215 -0.16 -36.01 12.49
CA GLU A 215 -0.35 -36.96 11.40
C GLU A 215 -1.45 -36.52 10.44
N THR A 216 -2.65 -36.24 10.96
CA THR A 216 -3.79 -35.83 10.13
C THR A 216 -3.59 -34.47 9.48
N VAL A 217 -2.97 -33.53 10.20
CA VAL A 217 -2.68 -32.18 9.72
C VAL A 217 -1.68 -32.22 8.57
N VAL A 218 -0.53 -32.89 8.76
CA VAL A 218 0.53 -32.95 7.76
C VAL A 218 0.09 -33.77 6.55
N GLU A 219 -0.57 -34.91 6.75
CA GLU A 219 -1.09 -35.73 5.64
C GLU A 219 -2.09 -34.93 4.78
N THR A 220 -3.02 -34.22 5.41
CA THR A 220 -4.01 -33.41 4.70
C THR A 220 -3.34 -32.25 3.96
N ALA A 221 -2.44 -31.52 4.61
CA ALA A 221 -1.74 -30.40 3.99
C ALA A 221 -0.89 -30.83 2.78
N VAL A 222 -0.17 -31.95 2.90
CA VAL A 222 0.65 -32.54 1.84
C VAL A 222 -0.23 -33.02 0.66
N ARG A 223 -1.38 -33.64 0.95
CA ARG A 223 -2.34 -34.06 -0.08
C ARG A 223 -2.93 -32.88 -0.84
N GLU A 224 -3.42 -31.86 -0.14
CA GLU A 224 -4.01 -30.67 -0.77
C GLU A 224 -2.96 -29.86 -1.55
N SER A 225 -1.69 -29.93 -1.13
CA SER A 225 -0.57 -29.24 -1.78
C SER A 225 0.18 -30.09 -2.81
N ALA A 226 -0.26 -31.32 -3.12
CA ALA A 226 0.48 -32.28 -3.94
C ALA A 226 0.81 -31.77 -5.36
N GLN A 227 0.02 -30.84 -5.90
CA GLN A 227 0.27 -30.22 -7.21
C GLN A 227 1.42 -29.20 -7.19
N GLN A 228 1.86 -28.77 -6.00
CA GLN A 228 2.86 -27.74 -5.78
C GLN A 228 4.01 -28.30 -4.96
N ARG A 229 5.00 -28.83 -5.67
CA ARG A 229 6.16 -29.50 -5.08
C ARG A 229 6.88 -28.67 -4.02
N GLU A 230 7.13 -27.39 -4.28
CA GLU A 230 7.80 -26.50 -3.32
C GLU A 230 7.01 -26.35 -2.01
N GLN A 231 5.67 -26.38 -2.10
CA GLN A 231 4.79 -26.29 -0.94
C GLN A 231 4.85 -27.55 -0.08
N VAL A 232 4.86 -28.72 -0.71
CA VAL A 232 5.05 -29.99 0.02
C VAL A 232 6.37 -29.99 0.78
N MET A 233 7.45 -29.47 0.16
CA MET A 233 8.76 -29.38 0.82
C MET A 233 8.73 -28.46 2.04
N ARG A 234 8.07 -27.29 1.96
CA ARG A 234 7.88 -26.38 3.11
C ARG A 234 7.09 -27.05 4.23
N ILE A 235 5.96 -27.69 3.92
CA ILE A 235 5.14 -28.42 4.91
C ILE A 235 5.98 -29.47 5.66
N LEU A 236 6.76 -30.27 4.94
CA LEU A 236 7.57 -31.34 5.53
C LEU A 236 8.65 -30.76 6.45
N ASN A 237 9.30 -29.66 6.07
CA ASN A 237 10.28 -28.98 6.91
C ASN A 237 9.64 -28.42 8.18
N THR A 238 8.50 -27.75 8.08
CA THR A 238 7.76 -27.24 9.24
C THR A 238 7.35 -28.37 10.18
N ALA A 239 6.85 -29.48 9.64
CA ALA A 239 6.50 -30.66 10.42
C ALA A 239 7.73 -31.29 11.11
N GLN A 240 8.89 -31.32 10.46
CA GLN A 240 10.15 -31.77 11.06
C GLN A 240 10.55 -30.87 12.25
N HIS A 241 10.46 -29.54 12.09
CA HIS A 241 10.75 -28.58 13.15
C HIS A 241 9.78 -28.70 14.34
N ALA A 242 8.53 -29.07 14.07
CA ALA A 242 7.52 -29.35 15.09
C ALA A 242 7.70 -30.73 15.76
N GLY A 243 8.68 -31.55 15.34
CA GLY A 243 9.03 -32.82 15.97
C GLY A 243 8.38 -34.06 15.35
N VAL A 244 7.84 -33.96 14.14
CA VAL A 244 7.34 -35.13 13.39
C VAL A 244 8.52 -36.00 12.93
N SER A 245 8.42 -37.32 13.14
CA SER A 245 9.49 -38.26 12.80
C SER A 245 9.76 -38.34 11.31
N GLU A 246 11.04 -38.40 10.92
CA GLU A 246 11.48 -38.50 9.51
C GLU A 246 10.84 -39.67 8.75
N ASP A 247 10.63 -40.82 9.40
CA ASP A 247 10.00 -41.99 8.76
C ASP A 247 8.56 -41.68 8.30
N LYS A 248 7.79 -40.95 9.12
CA LYS A 248 6.44 -40.49 8.77
C LYS A 248 6.46 -39.40 7.71
N LEU A 249 7.43 -38.48 7.77
CA LEU A 249 7.59 -37.44 6.75
C LEU A 249 7.89 -38.05 5.37
N LYS A 250 8.69 -39.11 5.32
CA LYS A 250 8.93 -39.88 4.09
C LYS A 250 7.66 -40.52 3.56
N GLU A 251 6.85 -41.11 4.43
CA GLU A 251 5.54 -41.68 4.05
C GLU A 251 4.61 -40.61 3.46
N TYR A 252 4.47 -39.46 4.12
CA TYR A 252 3.63 -38.34 3.62
C TYR A 252 4.13 -37.81 2.29
N ALA A 253 5.44 -37.60 2.15
CA ALA A 253 6.03 -37.09 0.91
C ALA A 253 5.83 -38.05 -0.28
N MET A 254 6.02 -39.35 -0.05
CA MET A 254 5.79 -40.39 -1.06
C MET A 254 4.31 -40.48 -1.44
N SER A 255 3.39 -40.32 -0.47
CA SER A 255 1.95 -40.29 -0.73
C SER A 255 1.49 -39.12 -1.60
N ALA A 256 2.22 -38.00 -1.58
CA ALA A 256 2.02 -36.85 -2.48
C ALA A 256 2.77 -36.96 -3.82
N GLY A 257 3.47 -38.06 -4.09
CA GLY A 257 4.16 -38.30 -5.36
C GLY A 257 5.55 -37.66 -5.48
N LEU A 258 6.19 -37.30 -4.37
CA LEU A 258 7.60 -36.89 -4.38
C LEU A 258 8.51 -38.12 -4.52
N SER A 259 9.64 -37.96 -5.22
CA SER A 259 10.64 -39.02 -5.31
C SER A 259 11.54 -39.02 -4.06
N GLU A 260 12.14 -40.17 -3.76
CA GLU A 260 12.94 -40.38 -2.55
C GLU A 260 14.13 -39.39 -2.44
N ASP A 261 14.72 -39.01 -3.58
CA ASP A 261 15.80 -38.00 -3.66
C ASP A 261 15.33 -36.60 -3.24
N ASP A 262 14.07 -36.29 -3.51
CA ASP A 262 13.46 -35.00 -3.19
C ASP A 262 13.18 -34.90 -1.70
N VAL A 263 12.67 -35.98 -1.13
CA VAL A 263 12.41 -36.08 0.31
C VAL A 263 13.71 -35.96 1.10
N ASN A 264 14.77 -36.66 0.66
CA ASN A 264 16.07 -36.58 1.30
C ASN A 264 16.69 -35.18 1.19
N SER A 265 16.42 -34.45 0.11
CA SER A 265 16.87 -33.06 -0.05
C SER A 265 16.10 -32.08 0.86
N ALA A 266 14.83 -32.38 1.17
CA ALA A 266 14.01 -31.59 2.09
C ALA A 266 14.52 -31.73 3.52
N LEU A 267 14.64 -32.98 3.97
CA LEU A 267 14.89 -33.34 5.37
C LEU A 267 16.35 -33.19 5.82
N SER A 268 17.28 -32.86 4.91
CA SER A 268 18.72 -32.74 5.19
C SER A 268 19.25 -31.31 5.32
N ASN A 269 18.40 -30.29 5.16
CA ASN A 269 18.71 -28.90 5.49
C ASN A 269 18.19 -28.54 6.88
#